data_AF-A0A1V4I557-F1
#
_entry.id   AF-A0A1V4I557-F1
#
_cell.length_a   1.000
_cell.length_b   1.000
_cell.length_c   1.000
_cell.angle_alpha   90.00
_cell.angle_beta   90.00
_cell.angle_gamma   90.00
#
_symmetry.space_group_name_H-M   'P 1'
#
loop_
_entity.id
_entity.type
_entity.pdbx_description
1 polymer ?
#
loop_
_entity_poly.entity_id
_entity_poly.type
_entity_poly.pdbx_seq_one_letter_code
_entity_poly.pdbx_strand_id
1 'polypeptide(L)'
;MIETDYEDRLSSAEDKETVTRRSPQEIMDERFNKPEYNNWHKFDRHRGMPKKPFRKDDQEVDETDHMDYFPDYSDEIDREKEEEYEHICEIIRKALKEKQAELLIAIVLDGVSVTEYAAREGVSVSAISHRLDTAKKNFKKIYPKSSTFPSCHG
;
A
#
# COMPACT_ATOMS: atom_id res chain seq x y z
N MET A 1 13.01 -21.71 -23.35
CA MET A 1 12.94 -22.24 -21.97
C MET A 1 13.65 -23.58 -21.86
N ILE A 2 13.16 -24.65 -22.50
CA ILE A 2 13.85 -25.96 -22.48
C ILE A 2 15.18 -25.90 -23.26
N GLU A 3 15.14 -25.37 -24.48
CA GLU A 3 16.34 -25.28 -25.35
C GLU A 3 17.41 -24.38 -24.75
N THR A 4 17.01 -23.22 -24.25
CA THR A 4 17.90 -22.28 -23.56
C THR A 4 18.55 -22.91 -22.31
N ASP A 5 17.79 -23.64 -21.49
CA ASP A 5 18.34 -24.34 -20.31
C ASP A 5 19.35 -25.43 -20.71
N TYR A 6 19.04 -26.16 -21.77
CA TYR A 6 19.91 -27.20 -22.32
C TYR A 6 21.22 -26.60 -22.86
N GLU A 7 21.15 -25.52 -23.63
CA GLU A 7 22.33 -24.82 -24.16
C GLU A 7 23.19 -24.21 -23.04
N ASP A 8 22.57 -23.57 -22.04
CA ASP A 8 23.26 -23.02 -20.87
C ASP A 8 24.03 -24.13 -20.12
N ARG A 9 23.38 -25.27 -19.87
CA ARG A 9 24.01 -26.44 -19.22
C ARG A 9 25.11 -27.07 -20.08
N LEU A 10 24.90 -27.17 -21.38
CA LEU A 10 25.89 -27.72 -22.32
C LEU A 10 27.15 -26.84 -22.41
N SER A 11 26.98 -25.52 -22.29
CA SER A 11 28.09 -24.57 -22.26
C SER A 11 28.91 -24.63 -20.96
N SER A 12 28.27 -25.00 -19.84
CA SER A 12 28.86 -24.99 -18.51
C SER A 12 29.38 -26.36 -18.05
N ALA A 13 28.97 -27.45 -18.70
CA ALA A 13 29.36 -28.81 -18.33
C ALA A 13 30.71 -29.23 -18.93
N GLU A 14 31.54 -29.90 -18.13
CA GLU A 14 32.79 -30.53 -18.59
C GLU A 14 32.49 -31.75 -19.49
N ASP A 15 31.53 -32.59 -19.09
CA ASP A 15 31.10 -33.79 -19.83
C ASP A 15 29.78 -33.57 -20.56
N LYS A 16 29.89 -33.16 -21.83
CA LYS A 16 28.77 -32.76 -22.70
C LYS A 16 27.79 -33.89 -23.02
N GLU A 17 28.23 -35.15 -22.98
CA GLU A 17 27.38 -36.31 -23.30
C GLU A 17 26.35 -36.61 -22.19
N THR A 18 26.57 -36.10 -20.98
CA THR A 18 25.65 -36.31 -19.84
C THR A 18 24.50 -35.33 -19.79
N VAL A 19 24.55 -34.25 -20.59
CA VAL A 19 23.54 -33.20 -20.59
C VAL A 19 22.38 -33.63 -21.47
N THR A 20 21.20 -33.83 -20.87
CA THR A 20 19.95 -34.14 -21.56
C THR A 20 18.96 -32.99 -21.42
N ARG A 21 17.98 -32.94 -22.34
CA ARG A 21 16.88 -31.97 -22.26
C ARG A 21 15.97 -32.34 -21.09
N ARG A 22 15.64 -31.35 -20.28
CA ARG A 22 14.73 -31.48 -19.14
C ARG A 22 13.31 -31.10 -19.49
N SER A 23 12.36 -31.58 -18.70
CA SER A 23 10.98 -31.09 -18.76
C SER A 23 10.88 -29.64 -18.24
N PRO A 24 9.88 -28.86 -18.67
CA PRO A 24 9.61 -27.54 -18.10
C PRO A 24 9.48 -27.55 -16.57
N GLN A 25 8.88 -28.60 -15.98
CA GLN A 25 8.72 -28.71 -14.53
C GLN A 25 10.07 -28.81 -13.83
N GLU A 26 10.97 -29.69 -14.29
CA GLU A 26 12.30 -29.87 -13.68
C GLU A 26 13.14 -28.59 -13.78
N ILE A 27 12.99 -27.85 -14.89
CA ILE A 27 13.66 -26.55 -15.06
C ILE A 27 13.12 -25.53 -14.05
N MET A 28 11.80 -25.45 -13.90
CA MET A 28 11.18 -24.55 -12.92
C MET A 28 11.60 -24.89 -11.50
N ASP A 29 11.57 -26.18 -11.15
CA ASP A 29 11.87 -26.63 -9.81
C ASP A 29 13.33 -26.36 -9.42
N GLU A 30 14.28 -26.67 -10.30
CA GLU A 30 15.70 -26.50 -9.98
C GLU A 30 16.17 -25.06 -10.10
N ARG A 31 15.72 -24.32 -11.13
CA ARG A 31 16.24 -22.98 -11.40
C ARG A 31 15.54 -21.91 -10.58
N PHE A 32 14.27 -22.12 -10.24
CA PHE A 32 13.45 -21.10 -9.56
C PHE A 32 12.92 -21.61 -8.22
N ASN A 33 12.09 -22.65 -8.20
CA ASN A 33 11.33 -23.00 -6.98
C ASN A 33 12.22 -23.38 -5.79
N LYS A 34 13.27 -24.20 -5.99
CA LYS A 34 14.20 -24.59 -4.92
C LYS A 34 15.01 -23.39 -4.39
N PRO A 35 15.72 -22.61 -5.23
CA PRO A 35 16.40 -21.40 -4.78
C PRO A 35 15.48 -20.40 -4.09
N GLU A 36 14.29 -20.17 -4.65
CA GLU A 36 13.33 -19.20 -4.14
C GLU A 36 12.74 -19.63 -2.80
N TYR A 37 12.39 -20.91 -2.66
CA TYR A 37 11.97 -21.49 -1.39
C TYR A 37 13.07 -21.37 -0.32
N ASN A 38 14.32 -21.71 -0.67
CA ASN A 38 15.44 -21.62 0.27
C ASN A 38 15.71 -20.18 0.70
N ASN A 39 15.63 -19.22 -0.22
CA ASN A 39 15.77 -17.80 0.08
C ASN A 39 14.63 -17.32 0.98
N TRP A 40 13.37 -17.60 0.62
CA TRP A 40 12.20 -17.25 1.43
C TRP A 40 12.31 -17.84 2.83
N HIS A 41 12.61 -19.13 2.96
CA HIS A 41 12.81 -19.75 4.26
C HIS A 41 13.97 -19.13 5.05
N LYS A 42 15.08 -18.77 4.38
CA LYS A 42 16.21 -18.08 5.02
C LYS A 42 15.82 -16.70 5.55
N PHE A 43 15.03 -15.91 4.83
CA PHE A 43 14.58 -14.59 5.28
C PHE A 43 13.47 -14.67 6.33
N ASP A 44 12.53 -15.61 6.18
CA ASP A 44 11.35 -15.71 7.03
C ASP A 44 11.52 -16.64 8.25
N ARG A 45 12.63 -17.40 8.39
CA ARG A 45 12.86 -18.26 9.57
C ARG A 45 12.89 -17.52 10.92
N HIS A 46 13.09 -16.21 10.88
CA HIS A 46 13.11 -15.34 12.06
C HIS A 46 11.93 -14.37 12.10
N ARG A 47 10.96 -14.49 11.17
CA ARG A 47 9.72 -13.69 11.24
C ARG A 47 8.70 -14.38 12.13
N GLY A 48 7.94 -13.58 12.90
CA GLY A 48 6.94 -14.06 13.84
C GLY A 48 7.38 -14.00 15.31
N MET A 49 6.51 -14.42 16.21
CA MET A 49 6.72 -14.27 17.66
C MET A 49 7.96 -15.09 18.09
N PRO A 50 9.00 -14.44 18.66
CA PRO A 50 10.19 -15.15 19.09
C PRO A 50 9.79 -16.20 20.13
N LYS A 51 10.27 -17.43 19.94
CA LYS A 51 10.10 -18.47 20.96
C LYS A 51 10.83 -17.98 22.21
N LYS A 52 10.11 -17.73 23.30
CA LYS A 52 10.73 -17.44 24.59
C LYS A 52 11.76 -18.53 24.87
N PRO A 53 13.06 -18.21 24.99
CA PRO A 53 14.03 -19.22 25.35
C PRO A 53 13.65 -19.80 26.72
N PHE A 54 13.90 -21.10 26.90
CA PHE A 54 13.75 -21.72 28.22
C PHE A 54 14.72 -21.02 29.19
N ARG A 55 14.17 -20.34 30.21
CA ARG A 55 14.94 -19.62 31.22
C ARG A 55 15.14 -20.53 32.44
N LYS A 56 16.37 -20.65 32.94
CA LYS A 56 16.61 -21.18 34.29
C LYS A 56 16.38 -20.06 35.32
N ASP A 57 15.99 -20.42 36.53
CA ASP A 57 15.57 -19.44 37.57
C ASP A 57 16.68 -18.45 37.96
N ASP A 58 17.95 -18.79 37.72
CA ASP A 58 19.16 -18.04 38.05
C ASP A 58 19.64 -17.06 36.96
N GLN A 59 18.97 -17.00 35.80
CA GLN A 59 19.35 -16.11 34.71
C GLN A 59 18.67 -14.73 34.84
N GLU A 60 19.26 -13.66 34.27
CA GLU A 60 18.65 -12.32 34.25
C GLU A 60 17.38 -12.28 33.36
N VAL A 61 16.56 -11.25 33.50
CA VAL A 61 15.35 -11.08 32.66
C VAL A 61 15.80 -10.73 31.25
N ASP A 62 15.25 -11.43 30.25
CA ASP A 62 15.48 -11.11 28.85
C ASP A 62 14.73 -9.80 28.52
N GLU A 63 15.48 -8.70 28.37
CA GLU A 63 14.98 -7.37 28.01
C GLU A 63 14.97 -7.14 26.49
N THR A 64 15.19 -8.19 25.68
CA THR A 64 15.23 -8.06 24.22
C THR A 64 13.92 -7.48 23.69
N ASP A 65 14.00 -6.32 23.04
CA ASP A 65 12.87 -5.71 22.36
C ASP A 65 12.46 -6.57 21.16
N HIS A 66 11.21 -7.05 21.18
CA HIS A 66 10.67 -7.89 20.12
C HIS A 66 9.88 -7.09 19.08
N MET A 67 9.79 -5.76 19.20
CA MET A 67 9.06 -4.92 18.24
C MET A 67 9.67 -5.01 16.84
N ASP A 68 10.99 -5.14 16.72
CA ASP A 68 11.71 -5.33 15.45
C ASP A 68 11.31 -6.61 14.68
N TYR A 69 10.64 -7.58 15.33
CA TYR A 69 10.12 -8.77 14.66
C TYR A 69 8.83 -8.52 13.88
N PHE A 70 8.14 -7.41 14.16
CA PHE A 70 6.91 -7.04 13.47
C PHE A 70 7.26 -6.13 12.29
N PRO A 71 6.74 -6.43 11.08
CA PRO A 71 6.87 -5.50 9.97
C PRO A 71 6.19 -4.18 10.32
N ASP A 72 6.90 -3.08 10.12
CA ASP A 72 6.33 -1.74 10.18
C ASP A 72 5.67 -1.41 8.84
N TYR A 73 4.36 -1.21 8.88
CA TYR A 73 3.55 -0.84 7.73
C TYR A 73 3.21 0.64 7.72
N SER A 74 3.79 1.47 8.60
CA SER A 74 3.50 2.91 8.66
C SER A 74 3.62 3.58 7.30
N ASP A 75 4.71 3.29 6.58
CA ASP A 75 5.01 3.90 5.29
C ASP A 75 4.02 3.45 4.19
N GLU A 76 3.60 2.19 4.22
CA GLU A 76 2.60 1.66 3.28
C GLU A 76 1.23 2.29 3.55
N ILE A 77 0.84 2.34 4.82
CA ILE A 77 -0.41 2.95 5.28
C ILE A 77 -0.44 4.44 4.93
N ASP A 78 0.66 5.16 5.12
CA ASP A 78 0.72 6.59 4.83
C ASP A 78 0.67 6.87 3.33
N ARG A 79 1.36 6.05 2.50
CA ARG A 79 1.20 6.11 1.04
C ARG A 79 -0.24 5.84 0.60
N GLU A 80 -0.88 4.81 1.15
CA GLU A 80 -2.27 4.47 0.83
C GLU A 80 -3.21 5.63 1.18
N LYS A 81 -3.05 6.25 2.36
CA LYS A 81 -3.83 7.44 2.75
C LYS A 81 -3.61 8.61 1.80
N GLU A 82 -2.37 8.88 1.39
CA GLU A 82 -2.05 9.95 0.45
C GLU A 82 -2.70 9.71 -0.91
N GLU A 83 -2.61 8.49 -1.43
CA GLU A 83 -3.22 8.09 -2.70
C GLU A 83 -4.76 8.19 -2.64
N GLU A 84 -5.37 7.74 -1.55
CA GLU A 84 -6.81 7.87 -1.30
C GLU A 84 -7.24 9.35 -1.25
N TYR A 85 -6.50 10.17 -0.52
CA TYR A 85 -6.78 11.59 -0.39
C TYR A 85 -6.71 12.32 -1.74
N GLU A 86 -5.63 12.12 -2.50
CA GLU A 86 -5.46 12.73 -3.82
C GLU A 86 -6.55 12.27 -4.79
N HIS A 87 -6.89 10.98 -4.78
CA HIS A 87 -7.96 10.44 -5.60
C HIS A 87 -9.32 11.11 -5.32
N ILE A 88 -9.67 11.26 -4.04
CA ILE A 88 -10.91 11.94 -3.62
C ILE A 88 -10.88 13.42 -4.04
N CYS A 89 -9.74 14.10 -3.86
CA CYS A 89 -9.58 15.50 -4.27
C CYS A 89 -9.79 15.68 -5.77
N GLU A 90 -9.23 14.79 -6.60
CA GLU A 90 -9.45 14.81 -8.03
C GLU A 90 -10.92 14.64 -8.42
N ILE A 91 -11.63 13.70 -7.79
CA ILE A 91 -13.06 13.48 -8.06
C ILE A 91 -13.86 14.75 -7.73
N ILE A 92 -13.59 15.37 -6.58
CA ILE A 92 -14.28 16.59 -6.15
C ILE A 92 -13.99 17.74 -7.12
N ARG A 93 -12.73 17.93 -7.52
CA ARG A 93 -12.31 18.98 -8.48
C ARG A 93 -12.90 18.77 -9.88
N LYS A 94 -13.07 17.51 -10.32
CA LYS A 94 -13.73 17.18 -11.61
C LYS A 94 -15.24 17.39 -11.54
N ALA A 95 -15.86 17.16 -10.38
CA ALA A 95 -17.32 17.21 -10.22
C ALA A 95 -17.88 18.62 -9.98
N LEU A 96 -17.13 19.50 -9.30
CA LEU A 96 -17.58 20.82 -8.88
C LEU A 96 -16.79 21.96 -9.53
N LYS A 97 -17.30 23.19 -9.40
CA LYS A 97 -16.52 24.40 -9.73
C LYS A 97 -15.36 24.55 -8.74
N GLU A 98 -14.23 25.08 -9.20
CA GLU A 98 -13.00 25.27 -8.43
C GLU A 98 -13.25 25.83 -7.01
N LYS A 99 -13.91 26.99 -6.87
CA LYS A 99 -14.22 27.59 -5.56
C LYS A 99 -15.13 26.77 -4.64
N GLN A 100 -15.91 25.84 -5.21
CA GLN A 100 -16.77 24.94 -4.44
C GLN A 100 -16.01 23.67 -4.05
N ALA A 101 -15.14 23.18 -4.94
CA ALA A 101 -14.28 22.03 -4.68
C ALA A 101 -13.28 22.34 -3.56
N GLU A 102 -12.51 23.43 -3.68
CA GLU A 102 -11.50 23.82 -2.69
C GLU A 102 -12.12 24.11 -1.30
N LEU A 103 -13.32 24.72 -1.28
CA LEU A 103 -14.07 24.93 -0.04
C LEU A 103 -14.46 23.60 0.62
N LEU A 104 -14.88 22.61 -0.17
CA LEU A 104 -15.34 21.32 0.34
C LEU A 104 -14.17 20.47 0.81
N ILE A 105 -13.05 20.47 0.07
CA ILE A 105 -11.80 19.82 0.45
C ILE A 105 -11.30 20.39 1.78
N ALA A 106 -11.12 21.71 1.87
CA ALA A 106 -10.57 22.33 3.08
C ALA A 106 -11.42 22.09 4.33
N ILE A 107 -12.74 22.17 4.23
CA ILE A 107 -13.62 22.04 5.41
C ILE A 107 -13.90 20.58 5.74
N VAL A 108 -14.13 19.73 4.75
CA VAL A 108 -14.61 18.35 4.97
C VAL A 108 -13.46 17.35 5.03
N LEU A 109 -12.42 17.50 4.20
CA LEU A 109 -11.28 16.60 4.18
C LEU A 109 -10.18 17.08 5.13
N ASP A 110 -9.77 18.36 5.05
CA ASP A 110 -8.67 18.89 5.87
C ASP A 110 -9.11 19.29 7.29
N GLY A 111 -10.42 19.30 7.57
CA GLY A 111 -10.97 19.62 8.88
C GLY A 111 -10.85 21.08 9.30
N VAL A 112 -10.56 22.00 8.37
CA VAL A 112 -10.51 23.44 8.65
C VAL A 112 -11.88 23.94 9.11
N SER A 113 -11.91 24.74 10.19
CA SER A 113 -13.18 25.31 10.64
C SER A 113 -13.75 26.33 9.65
N VAL A 114 -15.08 26.42 9.57
CA VAL A 114 -15.78 27.40 8.72
C VAL A 114 -15.33 28.84 9.06
N THR A 115 -15.04 29.10 10.34
CA THR A 115 -14.56 30.38 10.85
C THR A 115 -13.16 30.73 10.34
N GLU A 116 -12.21 29.79 10.39
CA GLU A 116 -10.85 30.00 9.89
C GLU A 116 -10.84 30.16 8.37
N TYR A 117 -11.63 29.36 7.67
CA TYR A 117 -11.76 29.45 6.22
C TYR A 117 -12.36 30.81 5.80
N ALA A 118 -13.40 31.28 6.50
CA ALA A 118 -14.00 32.59 6.29
C ALA A 118 -13.02 33.75 6.54
N ALA A 119 -12.22 33.66 7.61
CA ALA A 119 -11.19 34.64 7.91
C ALA A 119 -10.12 34.70 6.81
N ARG A 120 -9.71 33.54 6.26
CA ARG A 120 -8.72 33.47 5.16
C ARG A 120 -9.22 34.09 3.87
N GLU A 121 -10.50 33.90 3.53
CA GLU A 121 -11.11 34.52 2.34
C GLU A 121 -11.58 35.97 2.59
N GLY A 122 -11.63 36.44 3.84
CA GLY A 122 -12.13 37.78 4.19
C GLY A 122 -13.66 37.93 4.05
N VAL A 123 -14.40 36.83 4.18
CA VAL A 123 -15.85 36.76 3.97
C VAL A 123 -16.57 36.45 5.29
N SER A 124 -17.87 36.76 5.40
CA SER A 124 -18.63 36.37 6.60
C SER A 124 -18.79 34.84 6.70
N VAL A 125 -18.81 34.34 7.93
CA VAL A 125 -19.05 32.91 8.23
C VAL A 125 -20.35 32.42 7.59
N SER A 126 -21.42 33.24 7.66
CA SER A 126 -22.72 32.92 7.07
C SER A 126 -22.67 32.71 5.55
N ALA A 127 -21.89 33.53 4.84
CA ALA A 127 -21.73 33.39 3.39
C ALA A 127 -20.94 32.13 3.03
N ILE A 128 -19.93 31.75 3.83
CA ILE A 128 -19.24 30.46 3.65
C ILE A 128 -20.16 29.28 3.92
N SER A 129 -20.97 29.31 4.98
CA SER A 129 -21.97 28.27 5.26
C SER A 129 -22.95 28.07 4.10
N HIS A 130 -23.48 29.16 3.53
CA HIS A 130 -24.37 29.08 2.37
C HIS A 130 -23.67 28.53 1.11
N ARG A 131 -22.41 28.91 0.88
CA ARG A 131 -21.60 28.34 -0.22
C ARG A 131 -21.37 26.85 -0.03
N LEU A 132 -21.05 26.42 1.19
CA LEU A 132 -20.84 25.02 1.54
C LEU A 132 -22.11 24.19 1.33
N ASP A 133 -23.27 24.68 1.76
CA ASP A 133 -24.55 24.00 1.53
C ASP A 133 -24.87 23.86 0.04
N THR A 134 -24.55 24.89 -0.74
CA THR A 134 -24.72 24.86 -2.20
C THR A 134 -23.79 23.85 -2.85
N ALA A 135 -22.52 23.80 -2.42
CA ALA A 135 -21.54 22.81 -2.88
C ALA A 135 -22.00 21.38 -2.55
N LYS A 136 -22.44 21.13 -1.32
CA LYS A 136 -22.99 19.83 -0.89
C LYS A 136 -24.20 19.41 -1.72
N LYS A 137 -25.13 20.32 -1.99
CA LYS A 137 -26.31 20.04 -2.83
C LYS A 137 -25.92 19.71 -4.27
N ASN A 138 -24.96 20.42 -4.84
CA ASN A 138 -24.47 20.15 -6.19
C ASN A 138 -23.74 18.81 -6.26
N PHE A 139 -22.89 18.51 -5.28
CA PHE A 139 -22.18 17.24 -5.18
C PHE A 139 -23.15 16.05 -5.07
N LYS A 140 -24.17 16.17 -4.22
CA LYS A 140 -25.21 15.14 -4.05
C LYS A 140 -26.04 14.89 -5.32
N LYS A 141 -26.17 15.86 -6.22
CA LYS A 141 -26.84 15.65 -7.52
C LYS A 141 -26.03 14.76 -8.44
N ILE A 142 -24.70 14.83 -8.36
CA ILE A 142 -23.78 14.04 -9.18
C ILE A 142 -23.63 12.65 -8.56
N TYR A 143 -23.45 12.58 -7.24
CA TYR A 143 -23.30 11.34 -6.47
C TYR A 143 -24.44 11.20 -5.45
N PRO A 144 -25.62 10.70 -5.85
CA PRO A 144 -26.79 10.61 -4.98
C PRO A 144 -26.69 9.47 -3.95
N LYS A 145 -25.88 8.44 -4.24
CA LYS A 145 -25.66 7.25 -3.41
C LYS A 145 -24.16 7.05 -3.22
N SER A 146 -23.77 6.49 -2.08
CA SER A 146 -22.37 6.13 -1.80
C SER A 146 -21.80 5.15 -2.83
N SER A 147 -22.61 4.23 -3.34
CA SER A 147 -22.21 3.25 -4.36
C SER A 147 -21.86 3.86 -5.72
N THR A 148 -22.23 5.12 -5.97
CA THR A 148 -21.90 5.83 -7.22
C THR A 148 -20.55 6.54 -7.11
N PHE A 149 -20.00 6.65 -5.90
CA PHE A 149 -18.71 7.27 -5.70
C PHE A 149 -17.60 6.31 -6.19
N PRO A 150 -16.64 6.79 -7.02
CA PRO A 150 -15.55 5.96 -7.48
C PRO A 150 -14.64 5.53 -6.32
N SER A 151 -14.20 4.28 -6.35
CA SER A 151 -13.16 3.76 -5.44
C SER A 151 -11.78 4.04 -6.03
N CYS A 152 -10.83 4.39 -5.18
CA CYS A 152 -9.39 4.46 -5.51
C CYS A 152 -8.86 3.07 -5.94
N HIS A 153 -9.32 2.03 -5.26
CA HIS A 153 -9.07 0.63 -5.56
C HIS A 153 -10.21 0.14 -6.45
N GLY A 154 -10.00 0.14 -7.78
CA GLY A 154 -11.04 -0.05 -8.80
C GLY A 154 -11.92 -1.29 -8.70
#